data_AF-A0AAV3ZYA2-F1
#
_entry.id   AF-A0AAV3ZYA2-F1
#
_cell.length_a   1.000
_cell.length_b   1.000
_cell.length_c   1.000
_cell.angle_alpha   90.00
_cell.angle_beta   90.00
_cell.angle_gamma   90.00
#
_symmetry.space_group_name_H-M   'P 1'
#
loop_
_entity.id
_entity.type
_entity.pdbx_description
1 polymer ?
#
loop_
_entity_poly.entity_id
_entity_poly.type
_entity_poly.pdbx_seq_one_letter_code
_entity_poly.pdbx_strand_id
1 'polypeptide(L)'
;MGVNMKGSVQEIGDEDLQLQPHPHQEEEEEADKIGDNGAVMVDIPSAFERAKNCLVMKEYDQIIPLCDEELAKPDSTHTAETRLLRGTMRLLQGLGDGALEDFTKIIAMDGVDKTVRIATNLVNIKEGRKKNASVLKC
;
A
#
# COMPACT_ATOMS: atom_id res chain seq x y z
N MET A 1 -57.28 1.73 -15.19
CA MET A 1 -57.73 0.93 -14.02
C MET A 1 -57.15 -0.46 -14.19
N GLY A 2 -56.68 -1.18 -13.16
CA GLY A 2 -56.53 -0.85 -11.74
C GLY A 2 -55.29 -1.54 -11.15
N VAL A 3 -55.08 -1.49 -9.83
CA VAL A 3 -53.84 -1.95 -9.16
C VAL A 3 -54.08 -3.10 -8.17
N ASN A 4 -53.06 -3.95 -7.98
CA ASN A 4 -52.78 -4.73 -6.76
C ASN A 4 -53.83 -5.81 -6.34
N MET A 5 -53.60 -6.72 -5.39
CA MET A 5 -52.49 -6.97 -4.44
C MET A 5 -52.44 -8.45 -3.95
N LYS A 6 -51.46 -8.76 -3.07
CA LYS A 6 -51.16 -10.02 -2.32
C LYS A 6 -50.08 -10.89 -2.99
N GLY A 7 -49.07 -11.44 -2.31
CA GLY A 7 -48.80 -11.58 -0.86
C GLY A 7 -49.10 -13.00 -0.35
N SER A 8 -48.27 -13.66 0.46
CA SER A 8 -47.11 -13.20 1.26
C SER A 8 -46.24 -14.35 1.79
N VAL A 9 -44.95 -14.08 2.09
CA VAL A 9 -44.16 -14.59 3.27
C VAL A 9 -43.82 -16.11 3.32
N GLN A 10 -42.69 -16.57 3.91
CA GLN A 10 -41.59 -15.86 4.60
C GLN A 10 -40.28 -15.81 3.77
N GLU A 11 -39.13 -16.47 3.98
CA GLU A 11 -38.56 -17.42 4.98
C GLU A 11 -37.04 -17.13 5.19
N ILE A 12 -36.38 -17.81 6.14
CA ILE A 12 -34.92 -17.73 6.43
C ILE A 12 -34.30 -19.14 6.50
N GLY A 13 -33.05 -19.31 6.04
CA GLY A 13 -32.24 -20.51 6.22
C GLY A 13 -30.74 -20.18 6.08
N ASP A 14 -29.92 -20.80 6.93
CA ASP A 14 -28.57 -20.32 7.26
C ASP A 14 -27.41 -20.89 6.41
N GLU A 15 -26.28 -20.20 6.52
CA GLU A 15 -24.87 -20.61 6.30
C GLU A 15 -24.57 -21.86 5.42
N ASP A 16 -23.95 -21.63 4.26
CA ASP A 16 -22.81 -22.46 3.84
C ASP A 16 -21.80 -21.66 2.99
N LEU A 17 -20.54 -21.57 3.44
CA LEU A 17 -19.47 -20.80 2.78
C LEU A 17 -18.71 -21.69 1.79
N GLN A 18 -19.36 -22.04 0.67
CA GLN A 18 -18.76 -22.94 -0.32
C GLN A 18 -17.68 -22.22 -1.14
N LEU A 19 -16.40 -22.47 -0.79
CA LEU A 19 -15.25 -22.08 -1.60
C LEU A 19 -15.37 -22.70 -3.00
N GLN A 20 -15.37 -21.85 -4.04
CA GLN A 20 -15.21 -22.32 -5.42
C GLN A 20 -13.71 -22.35 -5.77
N PRO A 21 -13.14 -23.50 -6.17
CA PRO A 21 -11.76 -23.57 -6.63
C PRO A 21 -11.66 -23.02 -8.06
N HIS A 22 -10.85 -21.99 -8.27
CA HIS A 22 -10.42 -21.59 -9.61
C HIS A 22 -9.08 -22.26 -9.99
N PRO A 23 -8.83 -22.52 -11.29
CA PRO A 23 -7.94 -23.61 -11.69
C PRO A 23 -6.46 -23.22 -11.79
N HIS A 24 -5.60 -24.24 -11.79
CA HIS A 24 -4.21 -24.13 -12.22
C HIS A 24 -4.10 -24.12 -13.75
N GLN A 25 -3.33 -23.15 -14.28
CA GLN A 25 -2.40 -23.29 -15.42
C GLN A 25 -2.97 -23.77 -16.78
N GLU A 26 -2.20 -23.84 -17.87
CA GLU A 26 -0.99 -23.07 -18.26
C GLU A 26 -1.45 -21.76 -18.97
N GLU A 27 -0.80 -21.04 -19.92
CA GLU A 27 0.49 -21.14 -20.63
C GLU A 27 0.87 -19.74 -21.19
N GLU A 28 2.15 -19.34 -21.12
CA GLU A 28 2.73 -18.28 -21.98
C GLU A 28 4.12 -18.73 -22.46
N GLU A 29 4.38 -18.72 -23.78
CA GLU A 29 5.68 -19.07 -24.36
C GLU A 29 6.73 -17.99 -24.09
N GLU A 30 7.70 -18.21 -23.20
CA GLU A 30 8.95 -17.45 -23.22
C GLU A 30 9.99 -18.15 -24.11
N ALA A 31 10.51 -17.42 -25.11
CA ALA A 31 11.38 -17.97 -26.14
C ALA A 31 12.78 -18.30 -25.59
N ASP A 32 13.15 -19.57 -25.72
CA ASP A 32 14.36 -20.16 -25.15
C ASP A 32 15.65 -19.41 -25.57
N LYS A 33 16.38 -18.92 -24.56
CA LYS A 33 17.65 -18.19 -24.71
C LYS A 33 18.70 -18.77 -23.77
N ILE A 34 19.07 -20.02 -24.04
CA ILE A 34 20.17 -20.72 -23.39
C ILE A 34 21.48 -19.92 -23.54
N GLY A 35 21.83 -19.18 -22.49
CA GLY A 35 23.15 -18.58 -22.34
C GLY A 35 24.16 -19.64 -21.86
N ASP A 36 25.30 -19.74 -22.56
CA ASP A 36 26.36 -20.76 -22.41
C ASP A 36 27.09 -20.78 -21.03
N ASN A 37 26.55 -20.07 -20.03
CA ASN A 37 27.12 -19.90 -18.69
C ASN A 37 26.22 -20.40 -17.55
N GLY A 38 25.01 -20.91 -17.83
CA GLY A 38 24.12 -21.56 -16.85
C GLY A 38 23.55 -20.69 -15.73
N ALA A 39 23.90 -19.40 -15.66
CA ALA A 39 23.40 -18.47 -14.66
C ALA A 39 22.11 -17.77 -15.14
N VAL A 40 20.97 -18.14 -14.54
CA VAL A 40 19.74 -17.36 -14.67
C VAL A 40 19.96 -16.00 -13.99
N MET A 41 19.81 -14.91 -14.74
CA MET A 41 19.78 -13.56 -14.17
C MET A 41 18.43 -13.36 -13.46
N VAL A 42 18.38 -13.71 -12.19
CA VAL A 42 17.22 -13.37 -11.33
C VAL A 42 17.28 -11.88 -11.04
N ASP A 43 16.43 -11.09 -11.69
CA ASP A 43 16.26 -9.68 -11.38
C ASP A 43 15.79 -9.52 -9.93
N ILE A 44 16.70 -9.09 -9.05
CA ILE A 44 16.42 -8.95 -7.62
C ILE A 44 15.51 -7.74 -7.42
N PRO A 45 14.27 -7.91 -6.91
CA PRO A 45 13.35 -6.80 -6.75
C PRO A 45 13.88 -5.75 -5.77
N SER A 46 13.66 -4.47 -6.11
CA SER A 46 14.02 -3.33 -5.26
C SER A 46 13.41 -3.47 -3.86
N ALA A 47 13.98 -2.81 -2.85
CA ALA A 47 13.42 -2.91 -1.51
C ALA A 47 12.05 -2.23 -1.41
N PHE A 48 11.77 -1.25 -2.28
CA PHE A 48 10.42 -0.70 -2.46
C PHE A 48 9.44 -1.75 -3.01
N GLU A 49 9.79 -2.52 -4.02
CA GLU A 49 8.90 -3.57 -4.56
C GLU A 49 8.72 -4.73 -3.56
N ARG A 50 9.78 -5.09 -2.81
CA ARG A 50 9.66 -6.01 -1.66
C ARG A 50 8.72 -5.44 -0.58
N ALA A 51 8.83 -4.16 -0.23
CA ALA A 51 7.96 -3.51 0.75
C ALA A 51 6.49 -3.45 0.30
N LYS A 52 6.23 -3.26 -1.00
CA LYS A 52 4.89 -3.38 -1.59
C LYS A 52 4.34 -4.79 -1.49
N ASN A 53 5.16 -5.83 -1.71
CA ASN A 53 4.73 -7.21 -1.54
C ASN A 53 4.37 -7.51 -0.07
N CYS A 54 5.22 -7.09 0.89
CA CYS A 54 4.92 -7.20 2.32
C CYS A 54 3.63 -6.46 2.71
N LEU A 55 3.27 -5.35 2.05
CA LEU A 55 1.97 -4.68 2.25
C LEU A 55 0.78 -5.53 1.78
N VAL A 56 0.92 -6.28 0.67
CA VAL A 56 -0.11 -7.21 0.16
C VAL A 56 -0.22 -8.45 1.07
N MET A 57 0.92 -9.02 1.48
CA MET A 57 0.99 -10.18 2.37
C MET A 57 0.69 -9.86 3.84
N LYS A 58 0.57 -8.57 4.19
CA LYS A 58 0.33 -8.04 5.56
C LYS A 58 1.50 -8.26 6.53
N GLU A 59 2.71 -8.40 6.00
CA GLU A 59 3.98 -8.55 6.74
C GLU A 59 4.51 -7.18 7.20
N TYR A 60 3.71 -6.45 7.98
CA TYR A 60 3.94 -5.03 8.27
C TYR A 60 5.29 -4.73 8.93
N ASP A 61 5.83 -5.67 9.71
CA ASP A 61 7.12 -5.52 10.42
C ASP A 61 8.31 -5.36 9.47
N GLN A 62 8.23 -5.91 8.24
CA GLN A 62 9.30 -5.83 7.25
C GLN A 62 9.28 -4.51 6.45
N ILE A 63 8.14 -3.81 6.41
CA ILE A 63 7.94 -2.66 5.52
C ILE A 63 8.89 -1.50 5.87
N ILE A 64 9.01 -1.14 7.15
CA ILE A 64 9.89 -0.02 7.56
C ILE A 64 11.38 -0.35 7.30
N PRO A 65 11.93 -1.51 7.69
CA PRO A 65 13.29 -1.92 7.32
C PRO A 65 13.56 -1.90 5.81
N LEU A 66 12.63 -2.37 4.99
CA LEU A 66 12.77 -2.35 3.52
C LEU A 66 12.71 -0.92 2.96
N CYS A 67 11.87 -0.04 3.51
CA CYS A 67 11.88 1.37 3.17
C CYS A 67 13.19 2.07 3.60
N ASP A 68 13.79 1.67 4.72
CA ASP A 68 15.08 2.19 5.18
C ASP A 68 16.24 1.69 4.30
N GLU A 69 16.20 0.43 3.82
CA GLU A 69 17.14 -0.11 2.83
C GLU A 69 17.09 0.66 1.51
N GLU A 70 15.88 0.98 1.02
CA GLU A 70 15.72 1.72 -0.24
C GLU A 70 16.13 3.19 -0.10
N LEU A 71 15.79 3.86 1.00
CA LEU A 71 16.15 5.27 1.23
C LEU A 71 17.62 5.50 1.57
N ALA A 72 18.40 4.44 1.79
CA ALA A 72 19.86 4.49 1.84
C ALA A 72 20.51 4.55 0.44
N LYS A 73 19.76 4.27 -0.63
CA LYS A 73 20.25 4.29 -2.03
C LYS A 73 20.00 5.69 -2.62
N PRO A 74 21.06 6.48 -2.92
CA PRO A 74 20.88 7.87 -3.36
C PRO A 74 20.17 7.99 -4.72
N ASP A 75 20.32 6.98 -5.57
CA ASP A 75 19.79 6.95 -6.95
C ASP A 75 18.41 6.26 -7.06
N SER A 76 17.72 5.97 -5.94
CA SER A 76 16.42 5.29 -6.00
C SER A 76 15.33 6.19 -6.60
N THR A 77 14.79 5.75 -7.74
CA THR A 77 13.62 6.35 -8.41
C THR A 77 12.37 6.35 -7.54
N HIS A 78 12.26 5.42 -6.59
CA HIS A 78 11.10 5.25 -5.69
C HIS A 78 11.18 6.07 -4.40
N THR A 79 12.06 7.07 -4.34
CA THR A 79 12.35 7.84 -3.12
C THR A 79 11.10 8.54 -2.52
N ALA A 80 10.17 9.00 -3.35
CA ALA A 80 8.97 9.70 -2.88
C ALA A 80 7.90 8.72 -2.34
N GLU A 81 7.66 7.65 -3.08
CA GLU A 81 6.72 6.58 -2.76
C GLU A 81 7.17 5.80 -1.52
N THR A 82 8.47 5.56 -1.39
CA THR A 82 9.05 4.89 -0.22
C THR A 82 8.88 5.73 1.04
N ARG A 83 9.08 7.05 0.98
CA ARG A 83 8.77 7.94 2.11
C ARG A 83 7.29 7.97 2.43
N LEU A 84 6.41 7.92 1.42
CA LEU A 84 4.96 7.87 1.63
C LEU A 84 4.55 6.59 2.36
N LEU A 85 5.09 5.44 1.94
CA LEU A 85 4.86 4.14 2.58
C LEU A 85 5.41 4.10 4.01
N ARG A 86 6.67 4.49 4.21
CA ARG A 86 7.33 4.54 5.53
C ARG A 86 6.61 5.47 6.50
N GLY A 87 6.28 6.69 6.06
CA GLY A 87 5.55 7.67 6.86
C GLY A 87 4.15 7.18 7.21
N THR A 88 3.46 6.48 6.30
CA THR A 88 2.15 5.88 6.57
C THR A 88 2.25 4.78 7.63
N MET A 89 3.22 3.87 7.54
CA MET A 89 3.41 2.83 8.56
C MET A 89 3.78 3.41 9.93
N ARG A 90 4.68 4.40 9.96
CA ARG A 90 5.02 5.14 11.19
C ARG A 90 3.79 5.80 11.81
N LEU A 91 2.91 6.41 11.01
CA LEU A 91 1.67 7.01 11.52
C LEU A 91 0.70 5.96 12.09
N LEU A 92 0.57 4.79 11.45
CA LEU A 92 -0.25 3.68 11.95
C LEU A 92 0.29 3.10 13.26
N GLN A 93 1.62 3.10 13.45
CA GLN A 93 2.30 2.75 14.71
C GLN A 93 2.24 3.88 15.77
N GLY A 94 1.64 5.04 15.46
CA GLY A 94 1.56 6.19 16.36
C GLY A 94 2.82 7.06 16.41
N LEU A 95 3.85 6.76 15.61
CA LEU A 95 5.12 7.48 15.50
C LEU A 95 4.98 8.77 14.65
N GLY A 96 4.08 9.65 15.07
CA GLY A 96 3.58 10.79 14.29
C GLY A 96 4.65 11.78 13.82
N ASP A 97 5.69 12.04 14.63
CA ASP A 97 6.75 12.99 14.24
C ASP A 97 7.69 12.40 13.18
N GLY A 98 8.01 11.10 13.25
CA GLY A 98 8.77 10.40 12.21
C GLY A 98 7.99 10.21 10.90
N ALA A 99 6.65 10.14 10.99
CA ALA A 99 5.77 10.21 9.83
C ALA A 99 5.75 11.61 9.20
N LEU A 100 5.65 12.66 10.03
CA LEU A 100 5.68 14.05 9.58
C LEU A 100 7.00 14.39 8.88
N GLU A 101 8.14 13.90 9.38
CA GLU A 101 9.45 14.08 8.74
C GLU A 101 9.47 13.52 7.31
N ASP A 102 8.95 12.31 7.10
CA ASP A 102 8.82 11.70 5.77
C ASP A 102 7.92 12.51 4.85
N PHE A 103 6.76 12.96 5.34
CA PHE A 103 5.81 13.77 4.57
C PHE A 103 6.35 15.17 4.23
N THR A 104 7.08 15.82 5.14
CA THR A 104 7.76 17.09 4.86
C THR A 104 8.83 16.94 3.79
N LYS A 105 9.60 15.83 3.80
CA LYS A 105 10.60 15.55 2.76
C LYS A 105 9.97 15.35 1.38
N ILE A 106 8.80 14.71 1.28
CA ILE A 106 8.06 14.59 0.01
C ILE A 106 7.56 15.95 -0.49
N ILE A 107 7.03 16.79 0.40
CA ILE A 107 6.52 18.13 0.03
C ILE A 107 7.65 19.05 -0.47
N ALA A 108 8.88 18.83 0.00
CA ALA A 108 10.08 19.56 -0.41
C ALA A 108 10.78 19.00 -1.67
N MET A 109 10.27 17.92 -2.28
CA MET A 109 10.81 17.35 -3.52
C MET A 109 10.09 17.92 -4.75
N ASP A 110 10.85 18.45 -5.70
CA ASP A 110 10.37 18.80 -7.03
C ASP A 110 10.03 17.54 -7.86
N GLY A 111 9.16 17.70 -8.85
CA GLY A 111 8.83 16.64 -9.82
C GLY A 111 7.98 15.47 -9.30
N VAL A 112 7.73 15.37 -7.99
CA VAL A 112 6.92 14.30 -7.37
C VAL A 112 5.54 14.14 -8.00
N ASP A 113 5.11 12.89 -8.18
CA ASP A 113 3.78 12.58 -8.72
C ASP A 113 2.64 13.26 -7.93
N LYS A 114 1.61 13.67 -8.67
CA LYS A 114 0.44 14.37 -8.14
C LYS A 114 -0.31 13.52 -7.12
N THR A 115 -0.40 12.20 -7.31
CA THR A 115 -1.07 11.27 -6.38
C THR A 115 -0.32 11.17 -5.08
N VAL A 116 1.01 10.96 -5.14
CA VAL A 116 1.90 10.93 -3.96
C VAL A 116 1.80 12.23 -3.17
N ARG A 117 1.81 13.39 -3.86
CA ARG A 117 1.69 14.71 -3.22
C ARG A 117 0.31 14.97 -2.62
N ILE A 118 -0.77 14.52 -3.27
CA ILE A 118 -2.15 14.62 -2.73
C ILE A 118 -2.31 13.74 -1.49
N ALA A 119 -1.84 12.49 -1.52
CA ALA A 119 -1.89 11.57 -0.38
C ALA A 119 -1.16 12.15 0.84
N THR A 120 0.07 12.64 0.63
CA THR A 120 0.90 13.30 1.66
C THR A 120 0.17 14.48 2.32
N ASN A 121 -0.46 15.35 1.51
CA ASN A 121 -1.21 16.50 2.01
C ASN A 121 -2.48 16.09 2.80
N LEU A 122 -3.21 15.06 2.32
CA LEU A 122 -4.41 14.56 2.99
C LEU A 122 -4.12 14.00 4.38
N VAL A 123 -2.96 13.37 4.57
CA VAL A 123 -2.52 12.85 5.87
C VAL A 123 -2.16 13.98 6.82
N ASN A 124 -1.34 14.96 6.39
CA ASN A 124 -0.96 16.11 7.21
C ASN A 124 -2.17 16.94 7.70
N ILE A 125 -3.23 17.04 6.89
CA ILE A 125 -4.50 17.70 7.25
C ILE A 125 -5.22 17.00 8.42
N LYS A 126 -4.97 15.72 8.70
CA LYS A 126 -5.54 15.03 9.87
C LYS A 126 -4.74 15.30 11.15
N GLU A 127 -3.41 15.31 11.11
CA GLU A 127 -2.60 15.63 12.30
C GLU A 127 -2.68 17.11 12.71
N GLY A 128 -2.81 18.03 11.75
CA GLY A 128 -3.06 19.44 12.05
C GLY A 128 -4.31 19.66 12.91
N ARG A 129 -5.34 18.82 12.77
CA ARG A 129 -6.54 18.87 13.61
C ARG A 129 -6.28 18.40 15.04
N LYS A 130 -5.44 17.38 15.25
CA LYS A 130 -5.13 16.86 16.60
C LYS A 130 -4.38 17.89 17.45
N LYS A 131 -3.42 18.61 16.86
CA LYS A 131 -2.66 19.66 17.57
C LYS A 131 -3.60 20.79 18.04
N ASN A 132 -4.54 21.22 17.18
CA ASN A 132 -5.54 22.23 17.53
C ASN A 132 -6.58 21.74 18.57
N ALA A 133 -6.99 20.48 18.53
CA ALA A 133 -7.96 19.90 19.47
C ALA A 133 -7.40 19.71 20.91
N SER A 134 -6.10 19.88 21.10
CA SER A 134 -5.44 19.85 22.41
C SER A 134 -5.32 21.25 23.04
N VAL A 135 -5.21 22.31 22.23
CA VAL A 135 -5.19 23.72 22.68
C VAL A 135 -6.57 24.18 23.19
N LEU A 136 -7.64 23.52 22.74
CA LEU A 136 -9.03 23.88 23.09
C LEU A 136 -9.57 23.17 24.35
N LYS A 137 -8.72 22.96 25.38
CA LYS A 137 -9.08 22.36 26.67
C LYS A 137 -8.55 23.17 27.87
N CYS A 138 -8.63 24.49 27.77
CA CYS A 138 -8.38 25.46 28.84
C CYS A 138 -9.69 26.21 29.12
#